data_AF-A0A7S4CGI9-F1
#
_entry.id   AF-A0A7S4CGI9-F1
#
_cell.length_a   1.000
_cell.length_b   1.000
_cell.length_c   1.000
_cell.angle_alpha   90.00
_cell.angle_beta   90.00
_cell.angle_gamma   90.00
#
_symmetry.space_group_name_H-M   'P 1'
#
loop_
_entity.id
_entity.type
_entity.pdbx_description
1 polymer ?
#
loop_
_entity_poly.entity_id
_entity_poly.type
_entity_poly.pdbx_seq_one_letter_code
_entity_poly.pdbx_strand_id
1 'polypeptide(L)'
;SIAELCRGIDRSPVARSAECAKTVSVEDSFWNQPVCSLEALKQALVQLARALLNKLHMEDSRAGYERQPQTLRLTIRQKPEDGKGDTKRVGRQTRIHWRSLGSHAIHGHSNSSPQVVKAL
;
A
#
# COMPACT_ATOMS: atom_id res chain seq x y z
N SER A 1 9.45 14.76 27.84
CA SER A 1 10.44 13.67 28.05
C SER A 1 9.71 12.44 28.59
N ILE A 2 10.30 11.23 28.51
CA ILE A 2 9.66 10.00 29.08
C ILE A 2 9.36 10.19 30.59
N ALA A 3 10.27 10.84 31.31
CA ALA A 3 10.12 11.12 32.74
C ALA A 3 8.92 12.03 33.07
N GLU A 4 8.55 12.97 32.19
CA GLU A 4 7.36 13.82 32.37
C GLU A 4 6.06 13.03 32.15
N LEU A 5 6.04 12.13 31.15
CA LEU A 5 4.91 11.24 30.91
C LEU A 5 4.65 10.34 32.13
N CYS A 6 5.71 9.82 32.77
CA CYS A 6 5.59 9.05 34.02
C CYS A 6 5.00 9.85 35.20
N ARG A 7 4.99 11.19 35.11
CA ARG A 7 4.38 12.09 36.09
C ARG A 7 3.00 12.62 35.64
N GLY A 8 2.44 12.07 34.56
CA GLY A 8 1.17 12.51 33.99
C GLY A 8 1.23 13.85 33.25
N ILE A 9 2.44 14.35 32.94
CA ILE A 9 2.62 15.60 32.21
C ILE A 9 2.83 15.28 30.73
N ASP A 10 1.81 15.52 29.91
CA ASP A 10 1.90 15.52 28.46
C ASP A 10 1.68 16.93 27.92
N ARG A 11 2.67 17.46 27.21
CA ARG A 11 2.65 18.80 26.59
C ARG A 11 2.46 18.74 25.08
N SER A 12 2.15 17.57 24.53
CA SER A 12 1.91 17.39 23.11
C SER A 12 0.74 18.28 22.68
N PRO A 13 0.91 19.14 21.67
CA PRO A 13 -0.16 20.02 21.22
C PRO A 13 -1.30 19.20 20.63
N VAL A 14 -2.54 19.68 20.80
CA VAL A 14 -3.70 19.09 20.13
C VAL A 14 -3.58 19.38 18.63
N ALA A 15 -3.21 18.36 17.85
CA ALA A 15 -3.17 18.47 16.40
C ALA A 15 -4.59 18.50 15.84
N ARG A 16 -4.89 19.48 14.97
CA ARG A 16 -6.12 19.42 14.17
C ARG A 16 -6.00 18.23 13.22
N SER A 17 -7.02 17.37 13.23
CA SER A 17 -7.14 16.32 12.22
C SER A 17 -7.25 16.98 10.85
N ALA A 18 -6.44 16.54 9.89
CA ALA A 18 -6.54 17.03 8.53
C ALA A 18 -7.91 16.65 7.95
N GLU A 19 -8.51 17.55 7.16
CA GLU A 19 -9.78 17.29 6.45
C GLU A 19 -9.66 16.09 5.49
N CYS A 20 -8.43 15.79 5.07
CA CYS A 20 -8.10 14.77 4.09
C CYS A 20 -7.02 13.82 4.63
N ALA A 21 -7.20 12.52 4.39
CA ALA A 21 -6.24 11.51 4.82
C ALA A 21 -4.89 11.69 4.11
N LYS A 22 -3.82 11.86 4.89
CA LYS A 22 -2.44 11.96 4.38
C LYS A 22 -1.95 10.66 3.72
N THR A 23 -2.54 9.54 4.10
CA THR A 23 -2.20 8.21 3.58
C THR A 23 -3.46 7.39 3.42
N VAL A 24 -3.59 6.70 2.28
CA VAL A 24 -4.61 5.68 2.07
C VAL A 24 -3.90 4.32 2.08
N SER A 25 -4.39 3.40 2.92
CA SER A 25 -3.83 2.06 3.04
C SER A 25 -4.92 1.02 3.22
N VAL A 26 -4.62 -0.19 2.77
CA VAL A 26 -5.39 -1.42 3.00
C VAL A 26 -4.39 -2.47 3.47
N GLU A 27 -4.83 -3.32 4.38
CA GLU A 27 -4.04 -4.44 4.88
C GLU A 27 -4.93 -5.68 5.00
N ASP A 28 -4.29 -6.83 4.85
CA ASP A 28 -4.92 -8.13 5.12
C ASP A 28 -3.95 -8.96 5.95
N SER A 29 -4.50 -9.78 6.84
CA SER A 29 -3.78 -10.52 7.86
C SER A 29 -4.04 -12.02 7.74
N PHE A 30 -3.01 -12.75 7.39
CA PHE A 30 -3.08 -14.18 7.06
C PHE A 30 -2.71 -15.09 8.24
N TRP A 31 -3.20 -14.79 9.45
CA TRP A 31 -2.82 -15.52 10.68
C TRP A 31 -3.23 -17.00 10.65
N ASN A 32 -4.45 -17.29 10.21
CA ASN A 32 -5.02 -18.64 10.18
C ASN A 32 -4.64 -19.42 8.92
N GLN A 33 -4.45 -18.73 7.80
CA GLN A 33 -4.07 -19.33 6.51
C GLN A 33 -2.91 -18.52 5.90
N PRO A 34 -1.66 -18.77 6.32
CA PRO A 34 -0.51 -18.04 5.83
C PRO A 34 -0.34 -18.17 4.32
N VAL A 35 0.12 -17.09 3.70
CA VAL A 35 0.47 -17.09 2.28
C VAL A 35 1.84 -17.75 2.11
N CYS A 36 1.84 -19.02 1.69
CA CYS A 36 3.05 -19.83 1.58
C CYS A 36 3.59 -19.98 0.15
N SER A 37 2.96 -19.38 -0.86
CA SER A 37 3.39 -19.48 -2.26
C SER A 37 3.42 -18.12 -2.94
N LEU A 38 4.29 -18.00 -3.95
CA LEU A 38 4.40 -16.78 -4.75
C LEU A 38 3.09 -16.47 -5.50
N GLU A 39 2.39 -17.49 -6.01
CA GLU A 39 1.12 -17.31 -6.70
C GLU A 39 0.02 -16.82 -5.77
N ALA A 40 -0.10 -17.40 -4.57
CA ALA A 40 -1.05 -16.92 -3.56
C ALA A 40 -0.72 -15.48 -3.14
N LEU A 41 0.57 -15.13 -3.04
CA LEU A 41 1.01 -13.77 -2.74
C LEU A 41 0.63 -12.79 -3.85
N LYS A 42 0.84 -13.15 -5.12
CA LYS A 42 0.41 -12.32 -6.26
C LYS A 42 -1.09 -12.09 -6.25
N GLN A 43 -1.89 -13.13 -6.00
CA GLN A 43 -3.34 -13.03 -5.90
C GLN A 43 -3.78 -12.09 -4.78
N ALA A 44 -3.21 -12.25 -3.58
CA ALA A 44 -3.46 -11.36 -2.44
C ALA A 44 -3.09 -9.90 -2.74
N LEU A 45 -1.95 -9.67 -3.40
CA LEU A 45 -1.52 -8.33 -3.82
C LEU A 45 -2.48 -7.69 -4.82
N VAL A 46 -3.01 -8.45 -5.78
CA VAL A 46 -4.02 -7.94 -6.73
C VAL A 46 -5.32 -7.56 -6.02
N GLN A 47 -5.77 -8.38 -5.06
CA GLN A 47 -6.97 -8.08 -4.27
C GLN A 47 -6.77 -6.81 -3.43
N LEU A 48 -5.63 -6.68 -2.75
CA LEU A 48 -5.27 -5.48 -2.00
C LEU A 48 -5.17 -4.25 -2.92
N ALA A 49 -4.57 -4.37 -4.10
CA ALA A 49 -4.46 -3.26 -5.04
C ALA A 49 -5.85 -2.76 -5.49
N ARG A 50 -6.79 -3.66 -5.78
CA ARG A 50 -8.18 -3.30 -6.10
C ARG A 50 -8.87 -2.59 -4.95
N ALA A 51 -8.75 -3.13 -3.73
CA ALA A 51 -9.32 -2.51 -2.53
C ALA A 51 -8.72 -1.12 -2.27
N LEU A 52 -7.41 -0.95 -2.49
CA LEU A 52 -6.72 0.32 -2.35
C LEU A 52 -7.23 1.37 -3.33
N LEU A 53 -7.40 1.00 -4.61
CA LEU A 53 -7.92 1.90 -5.64
C LEU A 53 -9.37 2.33 -5.33
N ASN A 54 -10.22 1.40 -4.92
CA ASN A 54 -11.60 1.72 -4.53
C ASN A 54 -11.61 2.68 -3.33
N LYS A 55 -10.76 2.42 -2.31
CA LYS A 55 -10.66 3.29 -1.14
C LYS A 55 -10.14 4.67 -1.50
N LEU A 56 -9.15 4.78 -2.40
CA LEU A 56 -8.65 6.05 -2.91
C LEU A 56 -9.75 6.83 -3.64
N HIS A 57 -10.54 6.16 -4.48
CA HIS A 57 -11.65 6.79 -5.20
C HIS A 57 -12.74 7.34 -4.26
N MET A 58 -13.10 6.58 -3.21
CA MET A 58 -14.04 7.05 -2.18
C MET A 58 -13.50 8.26 -1.42
N GLU A 59 -12.22 8.21 -1.08
CA GLU A 59 -11.50 9.30 -0.43
C GLU A 59 -11.47 10.57 -1.30
N ASP A 60 -11.25 10.44 -2.61
CA ASP A 60 -11.27 11.58 -3.55
C ASP A 60 -12.67 12.17 -3.71
N SER A 61 -13.69 11.30 -3.78
CA SER A 61 -15.09 11.73 -3.83
C SER A 61 -15.50 12.51 -2.57
N ARG A 62 -15.00 12.10 -1.39
CA ARG A 62 -15.23 12.81 -0.13
C ARG A 62 -14.49 14.15 -0.08
N ALA A 63 -13.29 14.22 -0.62
CA ALA A 63 -12.47 15.44 -0.64
C ALA A 63 -12.92 16.44 -1.71
N GLY A 64 -13.65 16.00 -2.74
CA GLY A 64 -14.12 16.83 -3.85
C GLY A 64 -13.07 17.09 -4.94
N TYR A 65 -11.95 16.36 -4.94
CA TYR A 65 -10.90 16.44 -5.95
C TYR A 65 -10.13 15.12 -6.07
N GLU A 66 -9.57 14.84 -7.25
CA GLU A 66 -8.74 13.66 -7.50
C GLU A 66 -7.35 13.84 -6.88
N ARG A 67 -6.94 12.93 -6.01
CA ARG A 67 -5.58 12.90 -5.45
C ARG A 67 -4.68 12.12 -6.38
N GLN A 68 -3.43 12.56 -6.49
CA GLN A 68 -2.38 11.83 -7.20
C GLN A 68 -1.36 11.33 -6.19
N PRO A 69 -1.49 10.08 -5.69
CA PRO A 69 -0.51 9.54 -4.78
C PRO A 69 0.86 9.50 -5.48
N GLN A 70 1.89 9.98 -4.79
CA GLN A 70 3.26 10.03 -5.34
C GLN A 70 4.11 8.85 -4.88
N THR A 71 3.61 8.08 -3.93
CA THR A 71 4.38 7.05 -3.23
C THR A 71 3.50 5.83 -2.99
N LEU A 72 4.04 4.64 -3.29
CA LEU A 72 3.47 3.36 -2.92
C LEU A 72 4.38 2.69 -1.89
N ARG A 73 3.78 2.16 -0.82
CA ARG A 73 4.48 1.41 0.23
C ARG A 73 3.86 0.04 0.38
N LEU A 74 4.70 -0.99 0.34
CA LEU A 74 4.34 -2.37 0.67
C LEU A 74 5.01 -2.76 1.97
N THR A 75 4.23 -3.34 2.89
CA THR A 75 4.75 -3.90 4.14
C THR A 75 4.30 -5.35 4.24
N ILE A 76 5.24 -6.24 4.52
CA ILE A 76 5.01 -7.68 4.73
C ILE A 76 5.42 -8.01 6.16
N ARG A 77 4.64 -8.88 6.80
CA ARG A 77 4.98 -9.48 8.09
C ARG A 77 5.26 -10.96 7.85
N GLN A 78 6.47 -11.39 8.20
CA GLN A 78 6.92 -12.78 8.00
C GLN A 78 6.94 -13.49 9.34
N LYS A 79 6.32 -14.67 9.41
CA LYS A 79 6.45 -15.57 10.56
C LYS A 79 7.89 -16.13 10.56
N PRO A 80 8.55 -16.22 11.72
CA PRO A 80 9.87 -16.83 11.80
C PRO A 80 9.80 -18.32 11.40
N GLU A 81 10.87 -18.81 10.74
CA GLU A 81 10.92 -20.17 10.17
C GLU A 81 10.85 -21.26 11.24
N ASP A 82 11.35 -20.99 12.44
CA ASP A 82 11.38 -21.89 13.59
C ASP A 82 10.13 -21.75 14.50
N GLY A 83 9.20 -20.84 14.17
CA GLY A 83 8.03 -20.52 14.98
C GLY A 83 8.35 -19.92 16.35
N LYS A 84 9.62 -19.63 16.65
CA LYS A 84 10.09 -19.05 17.91
C LYS A 84 10.67 -17.67 17.67
N GLY A 85 9.82 -16.66 17.74
CA GLY A 85 10.25 -15.26 17.65
C GLY A 85 9.13 -14.32 17.25
N ASP A 86 9.42 -13.03 17.36
CA ASP A 86 8.50 -11.99 16.92
C ASP A 86 8.39 -11.97 15.39
N THR A 87 7.22 -11.55 14.91
CA THR A 87 6.97 -11.42 13.47
C THR A 87 7.90 -10.38 12.86
N LYS A 88 8.71 -10.75 11.87
CA LYS A 88 9.62 -9.81 11.19
C LYS A 88 8.82 -8.91 10.26
N ARG A 89 8.94 -7.59 10.45
CA ARG A 89 8.32 -6.58 9.57
C ARG A 89 9.31 -6.14 8.50
N VAL A 90 8.96 -6.34 7.23
CA VAL A 90 9.75 -5.86 6.08
C VAL A 90 8.91 -4.84 5.31
N GLY A 91 9.46 -3.64 5.12
CA GLY A 91 8.78 -2.57 4.37
C GLY A 91 9.62 -2.11 3.19
N ARG A 92 8.99 -1.90 2.04
CA ARG A 92 9.57 -1.26 0.86
C ARG A 92 8.67 -0.12 0.39
N GLN A 93 9.28 0.94 -0.12
CA GLN A 93 8.59 2.13 -0.60
C GLN A 93 9.20 2.55 -1.93
N THR A 94 8.36 2.97 -2.87
CA THR A 94 8.78 3.49 -4.17
C THR A 94 7.96 4.72 -4.56
N ARG A 95 8.55 5.59 -5.39
CA ARG A 95 7.82 6.68 -6.04
C ARG A 95 6.99 6.11 -7.19
N ILE A 96 5.80 6.65 -7.38
CA ILE A 96 4.93 6.27 -8.50
C ILE A 96 4.64 7.51 -9.36
N HIS A 97 4.67 7.31 -10.68
CA HIS A 97 4.27 8.33 -11.65
C HIS A 97 2.81 8.07 -12.05
N TRP A 98 1.88 8.72 -11.35
CA TRP A 98 0.42 8.51 -11.53
C TRP A 98 -0.04 8.63 -12.98
N ARG A 99 0.49 9.61 -13.73
CA ARG A 99 0.13 9.87 -15.13
C ARG A 99 0.50 8.74 -16.10
N SER A 100 1.38 7.82 -15.71
CA SER A 100 1.76 6.66 -16.55
C SER A 100 0.82 5.46 -16.37
N LEU A 101 -0.03 5.44 -15.35
CA LEU A 101 -0.93 4.31 -15.05
C LEU A 101 -2.28 4.43 -15.78
N GLY A 102 -2.65 5.62 -16.25
CA GLY A 102 -3.92 5.88 -16.95
C GLY A 102 -3.91 5.63 -18.46
N SER A 103 -2.75 5.54 -19.10
CA SER A 103 -2.65 5.48 -20.57
C SER A 103 -2.76 4.08 -21.19
N HIS A 104 -2.90 3.02 -20.39
CA HIS A 104 -3.02 1.64 -20.90
C HIS A 104 -4.43 1.04 -20.78
N ALA A 105 -5.40 1.77 -20.23
CA ALA A 105 -6.77 1.26 -20.03
C ALA A 105 -7.80 1.76 -21.07
N ILE A 106 -7.41 2.66 -21.99
CA ILE A 106 -8.34 3.26 -22.96
C ILE A 106 -7.73 3.19 -24.37
N HIS A 107 -7.48 2.00 -24.89
CA HIS A 107 -7.60 1.71 -26.33
C HIS A 107 -7.59 0.20 -26.53
N GLY A 108 -8.81 -0.35 -26.63
CA GLY A 108 -9.00 -1.67 -27.20
C GLY A 108 -8.66 -1.67 -28.70
N HIS A 109 -8.11 -2.79 -29.15
CA HIS A 109 -7.96 -3.24 -30.54
C HIS A 109 -7.07 -2.40 -31.48
N SER A 110 -5.83 -2.87 -31.67
CA SER A 110 -5.37 -3.24 -33.01
C SER A 110 -4.19 -4.22 -32.93
N ASN A 111 -4.26 -5.27 -33.75
CA ASN A 111 -3.22 -6.26 -33.98
C ASN A 111 -1.84 -5.62 -34.19
N SER A 112 -0.85 -5.97 -33.38
CA SER A 112 0.54 -6.06 -33.84
C SER A 112 1.35 -6.99 -32.93
N SER A 113 2.10 -7.88 -33.58
CA SER A 113 2.89 -8.99 -33.03
C SER A 113 3.91 -8.57 -31.97
N PRO A 114 4.32 -9.49 -31.07
CA PRO A 114 5.27 -9.20 -30.01
C PRO A 114 6.68 -8.98 -30.58
N GLN A 115 7.27 -7.81 -30.33
CA GLN A 115 8.72 -7.63 -30.45
C GLN A 115 9.41 -8.12 -29.17
N VAL A 116 10.25 -9.13 -29.35
CA VAL A 116 11.21 -9.61 -28.37
C VAL A 116 12.27 -8.53 -28.18
N VAL A 117 12.34 -7.93 -26.99
CA VAL A 117 13.52 -7.16 -26.58
C VAL A 117 14.27 -7.99 -25.54
N LYS A 118 15.29 -8.72 -26.02
CA LYS A 118 16.41 -9.15 -25.18
C LYS A 118 17.28 -7.91 -24.90
N ALA A 119 17.70 -7.74 -23.66
CA ALA A 119 18.84 -6.86 -23.36
C ALA A 119 19.81 -7.62 -22.45
N LEU A 120 21.06 -7.58 -22.91
CA LEU A 120 22.30 -8.08 -22.30
C LEU A 120 22.62 -7.37 -21.00
#